data_AF-A0A920EMU9-F1
#
_entry.id   AF-A0A920EMU9-F1
#
_cell.length_a   1.000
_cell.length_b   1.000
_cell.length_c   1.000
_cell.angle_alpha   90.00
_cell.angle_beta   90.00
_cell.angle_gamma   90.00
#
_symmetry.space_group_name_H-M   'P 1'
#
loop_
_entity.id
_entity.type
_entity.pdbx_description
1 polymer ?
#
loop_
_entity_poly.entity_id
_entity_poly.type
_entity_poly.pdbx_seq_one_letter_code
_entity_poly.pdbx_strand_id
1 'polypeptide(L)'
;MNQTEPKLTDVERMNITSAIDFLVPYVHSIVKISSEVDLPIDDFKKEIIDLYFTINSEDNGRIEASAKHNNFEFSLLYTGTRSFVLKVDGINTFSGFAFMETNKGMNIHDDLNSNNEHISNILMKQFLKYYKSPYLVTDVYKKFILEGKSFI
;
A
#
# COMPACT_ATOMS: atom_id res chain seq x y z
N MET A 1 29.41 15.58 8.70
CA MET A 1 28.26 16.13 9.46
C MET A 1 27.41 14.94 9.91
N ASN A 2 27.41 14.62 11.20
CA ASN A 2 26.50 13.61 11.75
C ASN A 2 25.12 14.25 11.88
N GLN A 3 24.24 14.04 10.91
CA GLN A 3 22.82 14.33 11.10
C GLN A 3 22.28 13.22 12.02
N THR A 4 22.19 13.52 13.32
CA THR A 4 21.36 12.72 14.22
C THR A 4 19.92 12.82 13.72
N GLU A 5 19.36 11.70 13.25
CA GLU A 5 17.92 11.62 12.96
C GLU A 5 17.13 12.15 14.18
N PRO A 6 16.13 13.02 13.99
CA PRO A 6 15.32 13.52 15.09
C PRO A 6 14.77 12.34 15.89
N LYS A 7 14.85 12.42 17.23
CA LYS A 7 14.26 11.39 18.09
C LYS A 7 12.75 11.60 18.13
N LEU A 8 12.00 10.57 17.73
CA LEU A 8 10.55 10.53 17.94
C LEU A 8 10.19 10.77 19.40
N THR A 9 9.16 11.58 19.62
CA THR A 9 8.45 11.64 20.90
C THR A 9 7.77 10.32 21.23
N ASP A 10 7.41 10.11 22.49
CA ASP A 10 6.72 8.89 22.91
C ASP A 10 5.36 8.72 22.20
N VAL A 11 4.66 9.83 21.97
CA VAL A 11 3.37 9.85 21.24
C VAL A 11 3.57 9.45 19.78
N GLU A 12 4.56 10.01 19.09
CA GLU A 12 4.84 9.64 17.69
C GLU A 12 5.26 8.18 17.58
N ARG A 13 6.08 7.68 18.53
CA ARG A 13 6.47 6.28 18.56
C ARG A 13 5.28 5.36 18.75
N MET A 14 4.38 5.67 19.67
CA MET A 14 3.14 4.89 19.86
C MET A 14 2.27 4.91 18.61
N ASN A 15 2.08 6.07 18.00
CA ASN A 15 1.30 6.21 16.76
C ASN A 15 1.90 5.38 15.62
N ILE A 16 3.22 5.40 15.43
CA ILE A 16 3.90 4.59 14.42
C ILE A 16 3.73 3.10 14.70
N THR A 17 3.94 2.64 15.94
CA THR A 17 3.75 1.24 16.30
C THR A 17 2.32 0.77 16.00
N SER A 18 1.32 1.52 16.45
CA SER A 18 -0.09 1.19 16.18
C SER A 18 -0.42 1.19 14.69
N ALA A 19 0.15 2.13 13.93
CA ALA A 19 -0.01 2.15 12.48
C ALA A 19 0.58 0.91 11.82
N ILE A 20 1.77 0.46 12.25
CA ILE A 20 2.41 -0.75 11.73
C ILE A 20 1.63 -2.02 12.08
N ASP A 21 1.21 -2.14 13.34
CA ASP A 21 0.44 -3.28 13.85
C ASP A 21 -0.88 -3.46 13.10
N PHE A 22 -1.45 -2.36 12.61
CA PHE A 22 -2.64 -2.38 11.75
C PHE A 22 -2.29 -2.59 10.26
N LEU A 23 -1.38 -1.78 9.72
CA LEU A 23 -1.17 -1.65 8.28
C LEU A 23 -0.57 -2.93 7.68
N VAL A 24 0.39 -3.56 8.35
CA VAL A 24 1.05 -4.77 7.86
C VAL A 24 0.07 -5.93 7.65
N PRO A 25 -0.70 -6.38 8.67
CA PRO A 25 -1.66 -7.46 8.46
C PRO A 25 -2.80 -7.07 7.52
N TYR A 26 -3.24 -5.82 7.53
CA TYR A 26 -4.33 -5.37 6.66
C TYR A 26 -3.93 -5.39 5.18
N VAL A 27 -2.76 -4.83 4.83
CA VAL A 27 -2.21 -4.91 3.46
C VAL A 27 -1.97 -6.36 3.05
N HIS A 28 -1.47 -7.21 3.97
CA HIS A 28 -1.27 -8.63 3.68
C HIS A 28 -2.58 -9.34 3.31
N SER A 29 -3.67 -9.08 4.03
CA SER A 29 -4.99 -9.65 3.74
C SER A 29 -5.51 -9.22 2.36
N ILE A 30 -5.43 -7.92 2.04
CA ILE A 30 -5.86 -7.40 0.73
C ILE A 30 -5.08 -8.08 -0.39
N VAL A 31 -3.76 -8.14 -0.24
CA VAL A 31 -2.88 -8.76 -1.24
C VAL A 31 -3.20 -10.24 -1.38
N LYS A 32 -3.37 -10.97 -0.28
CA LYS A 32 -3.69 -12.40 -0.33
C LYS A 32 -4.95 -12.67 -1.17
N ILE A 33 -6.04 -11.96 -0.89
CA ILE A 33 -7.33 -12.10 -1.60
C ILE A 33 -7.16 -11.73 -3.07
N SER A 34 -6.52 -10.59 -3.36
CA SER A 34 -6.31 -10.10 -4.71
C SER A 34 -5.37 -10.97 -5.55
N SER A 35 -4.62 -11.85 -4.89
CA SER A 35 -3.65 -12.78 -5.49
C SER A 35 -4.22 -14.18 -5.70
N GLU A 36 -5.42 -14.45 -5.19
CA GLU A 36 -6.00 -15.78 -5.22
C GLU A 36 -6.27 -16.25 -6.65
N VAL A 37 -6.02 -17.54 -6.87
CA VAL A 37 -6.14 -18.17 -8.18
C VAL A 37 -7.57 -18.64 -8.34
N ASP A 38 -8.17 -18.34 -9.49
CA ASP A 38 -9.51 -18.82 -9.85
C ASP A 38 -10.61 -18.42 -8.85
N LEU A 39 -10.38 -17.36 -8.05
CA LEU A 39 -11.39 -16.80 -7.16
C LEU A 39 -12.53 -16.20 -7.99
N PRO A 40 -13.78 -16.70 -7.86
CA PRO A 40 -14.92 -16.12 -8.55
C PRO A 40 -15.10 -14.65 -8.18
N ILE A 41 -15.54 -13.84 -9.15
CA ILE A 41 -15.65 -12.39 -8.95
C ILE A 41 -16.60 -12.01 -7.80
N ASP A 42 -17.66 -12.78 -7.60
CA ASP A 42 -18.62 -12.54 -6.51
C ASP A 42 -18.04 -12.89 -5.14
N ASP A 43 -17.21 -13.93 -5.05
CA ASP A 43 -16.49 -14.28 -3.83
C ASP A 43 -15.41 -13.22 -3.53
N PHE A 44 -14.66 -12.78 -4.54
CA PHE A 44 -13.73 -11.65 -4.40
C PHE A 44 -14.43 -10.40 -3.87
N LYS A 45 -15.57 -10.01 -4.45
CA LYS A 45 -16.36 -8.86 -4.00
C LYS A 45 -16.76 -8.98 -2.53
N LYS A 46 -17.24 -10.15 -2.12
CA LYS A 46 -17.59 -10.42 -0.72
C LYS A 46 -16.39 -10.25 0.20
N GLU A 47 -15.25 -10.85 -0.15
CA GLU A 47 -14.05 -10.80 0.70
C GLU A 47 -13.46 -9.39 0.84
N ILE A 48 -13.44 -8.59 -0.23
CA ILE A 48 -12.97 -7.19 -0.10
C ILE A 48 -13.96 -6.32 0.69
N ILE A 49 -15.26 -6.56 0.58
CA ILE A 49 -16.28 -5.87 1.39
C ILE A 49 -16.13 -6.25 2.87
N ASP A 50 -15.83 -7.52 3.18
CA ASP A 50 -15.52 -7.97 4.54
C ASP A 50 -14.23 -7.32 5.09
N LEU A 51 -13.34 -6.85 4.21
CA LEU A 51 -12.22 -5.97 4.54
C LEU A 51 -12.59 -4.48 4.58
N TYR A 52 -13.87 -4.11 4.62
CA TYR A 52 -14.36 -2.74 4.67
C TYR A 52 -14.08 -1.89 3.41
N PHE A 53 -13.86 -2.53 2.26
CA PHE A 53 -13.86 -1.81 0.98
C PHE A 53 -15.29 -1.51 0.51
N THR A 54 -15.44 -0.34 -0.11
CA THR A 54 -16.60 -0.01 -0.94
C THR A 54 -16.24 -0.23 -2.39
N ILE A 55 -17.10 -0.93 -3.14
CA ILE A 55 -16.95 -1.06 -4.60
C ILE A 55 -17.41 0.24 -5.24
N ASN A 56 -16.49 0.90 -5.95
CA ASN A 56 -16.72 2.19 -6.60
C ASN A 56 -17.20 2.01 -8.04
N SER A 57 -16.68 1.00 -8.75
CA SER A 57 -17.07 0.67 -10.11
C SER A 57 -16.81 -0.81 -10.43
N GLU A 58 -17.61 -1.38 -11.34
CA GLU A 58 -17.44 -2.72 -11.90
C GLU A 58 -17.65 -2.65 -13.43
N ASP A 59 -16.68 -3.13 -14.20
CA ASP A 59 -16.72 -3.14 -15.68
C ASP A 59 -15.99 -4.38 -16.22
N ASN A 60 -16.72 -5.31 -16.84
CA ASN A 60 -16.16 -6.49 -17.51
C ASN A 60 -15.13 -7.27 -16.64
N GLY A 61 -15.44 -7.47 -15.36
CA GLY A 61 -14.57 -8.17 -14.41
C GLY A 61 -13.42 -7.31 -13.82
N ARG A 62 -13.32 -6.04 -14.23
CA ARG A 62 -12.54 -5.02 -13.53
C ARG A 62 -13.36 -4.47 -12.37
N ILE A 63 -12.76 -4.41 -11.19
CA ILE A 63 -13.33 -3.81 -9.99
C ILE A 63 -12.42 -2.70 -9.50
N GLU A 64 -12.99 -1.54 -9.24
CA GLU A 64 -12.34 -0.49 -8.47
C GLU A 64 -13.02 -0.40 -7.12
N ALA A 65 -12.24 -0.43 -6.06
CA ALA A 65 -12.73 -0.36 -4.70
C ALA A 65 -11.83 0.53 -3.84
N SER A 66 -12.40 1.12 -2.80
CA SER A 66 -11.60 1.90 -1.84
C SER A 66 -12.05 1.70 -0.40
N ALA A 67 -11.12 1.94 0.51
CA ALA A 67 -11.38 1.98 1.94
C ALA A 67 -10.63 3.16 2.57
N LYS A 68 -11.16 3.71 3.66
CA LYS A 68 -10.52 4.81 4.37
C LYS A 68 -10.70 4.65 5.87
N HIS A 69 -9.60 4.35 6.56
CA HIS A 69 -9.60 4.19 8.02
C HIS A 69 -8.18 4.24 8.57
N ASN A 70 -8.04 4.48 9.88
CA ASN A 70 -6.77 4.49 10.60
C ASN A 70 -5.69 5.43 10.03
N ASN A 71 -6.10 6.59 9.49
CA ASN A 71 -5.23 7.54 8.80
C ASN A 71 -4.56 6.99 7.52
N PHE A 72 -5.21 6.04 6.85
CA PHE A 72 -4.84 5.58 5.52
C PHE A 72 -6.03 5.57 4.57
N GLU A 73 -5.74 5.82 3.31
CA GLU A 73 -6.65 5.67 2.18
C GLU A 73 -6.13 4.55 1.28
N PHE A 74 -6.98 3.58 1.00
CA PHE A 74 -6.68 2.38 0.23
C PHE A 74 -7.46 2.46 -1.08
N SER A 75 -6.78 2.32 -2.21
CA SER A 75 -7.39 2.19 -3.52
C SER A 75 -6.96 0.87 -4.14
N LEU A 76 -7.94 0.06 -4.55
CA LEU A 76 -7.72 -1.25 -5.15
C LEU A 76 -8.33 -1.25 -6.55
N LEU A 77 -7.49 -1.56 -7.54
CA LEU A 77 -7.91 -1.91 -8.88
C LEU A 77 -7.64 -3.40 -9.07
N TYR A 78 -8.68 -4.20 -9.32
CA TYR A 78 -8.60 -5.62 -9.61
C TYR A 78 -9.08 -5.87 -11.04
N THR A 79 -8.38 -6.69 -11.82
CA THR A 79 -8.73 -6.98 -13.22
C THR A 79 -8.86 -8.48 -13.50
N GLY A 80 -9.04 -9.31 -12.47
CA GLY A 80 -9.05 -10.77 -12.61
C GLY A 80 -7.65 -11.35 -12.85
N THR A 81 -7.57 -12.70 -12.91
CA THR A 81 -6.34 -13.45 -13.28
C THR A 81 -5.11 -13.06 -12.44
N ARG A 82 -5.29 -12.85 -11.14
CA ARG A 82 -4.24 -12.41 -10.19
C ARG A 82 -3.65 -11.04 -10.54
N SER A 83 -4.36 -10.18 -11.25
CA SER A 83 -3.88 -8.84 -11.63
C SER A 83 -4.58 -7.78 -10.81
N PHE A 84 -3.79 -7.07 -10.00
CA PHE A 84 -4.27 -6.00 -9.16
C PHE A 84 -3.22 -4.89 -8.99
N VAL A 85 -3.71 -3.71 -8.63
CA VAL A 85 -2.92 -2.59 -8.12
C VAL A 85 -3.57 -2.15 -6.81
N LEU A 86 -2.84 -2.25 -5.71
CA LEU A 86 -3.20 -1.68 -4.42
C LEU A 86 -2.35 -0.44 -4.19
N LYS A 87 -2.99 0.70 -3.97
CA LYS A 87 -2.35 1.94 -3.53
C LYS A 87 -2.79 2.23 -2.09
N VAL A 88 -1.84 2.66 -1.27
CA VAL A 88 -2.07 3.08 0.12
C VAL A 88 -1.42 4.43 0.34
N ASP A 89 -2.22 5.43 0.69
CA ASP A 89 -1.77 6.78 1.00
C ASP A 89 -2.03 7.08 2.48
N GLY A 90 -1.03 7.59 3.19
CA GLY A 90 -1.19 8.11 4.54
C GLY A 90 -1.85 9.49 4.51
N ILE A 91 -2.74 9.74 5.46
CA ILE A 91 -3.41 11.04 5.66
C ILE A 91 -3.11 11.59 7.05
N ASN A 92 -3.40 12.87 7.27
CA ASN A 92 -3.21 13.55 8.56
C ASN A 92 -1.76 13.36 9.08
N THR A 93 -1.61 12.70 10.23
CA THR A 93 -0.34 12.39 10.90
C THR A 93 0.62 11.58 10.03
N PHE A 94 0.11 10.80 9.07
CA PHE A 94 0.93 9.97 8.16
C PHE A 94 1.00 10.54 6.74
N SER A 95 0.60 11.79 6.54
CA SER A 95 0.72 12.49 5.25
C SER A 95 2.16 12.42 4.73
N GLY A 96 2.32 11.95 3.49
CA GLY A 96 3.62 11.69 2.86
C GLY A 96 4.02 10.21 2.82
N PHE A 97 3.32 9.31 3.53
CA PHE A 97 3.46 7.87 3.30
C PHE A 97 2.70 7.49 2.03
N ALA A 98 3.36 6.88 1.05
CA ALA A 98 2.69 6.28 -0.09
C ALA A 98 3.32 4.94 -0.50
N PHE A 99 2.47 3.92 -0.59
CA PHE A 99 2.85 2.55 -0.88
C PHE A 99 1.99 2.01 -2.02
N MET A 100 2.58 1.27 -2.94
CA MET A 100 1.87 0.60 -4.02
C MET A 100 2.33 -0.87 -4.10
N GLU A 101 1.39 -1.80 -4.11
CA GLU A 101 1.65 -3.21 -4.38
C GLU A 101 0.94 -3.61 -5.67
N THR A 102 1.63 -4.36 -6.51
CA THR A 102 1.03 -5.02 -7.66
C THR A 102 1.35 -6.51 -7.63
N ASN A 103 0.64 -7.29 -8.42
CA ASN A 103 0.99 -8.69 -8.66
C ASN A 103 2.36 -8.91 -9.34
N LYS A 104 3.04 -7.84 -9.77
CA LYS A 104 4.39 -7.85 -10.36
C LYS A 104 5.46 -7.36 -9.38
N GLY A 105 5.07 -6.99 -8.16
CA GLY A 105 5.96 -6.47 -7.13
C GLY A 105 5.49 -5.16 -6.52
N MET A 106 6.27 -4.73 -5.53
CA MET A 106 6.07 -3.53 -4.73
C MET A 106 6.73 -2.30 -5.39
N ASN A 107 6.06 -1.16 -5.34
CA ASN A 107 6.61 0.14 -5.67
C ASN A 107 6.33 1.14 -4.54
N ILE A 108 7.30 1.99 -4.24
CA ILE A 108 7.24 2.93 -3.12
C ILE A 108 7.43 4.31 -3.72
N HIS A 109 6.44 5.18 -3.54
CA HIS A 109 6.54 6.57 -3.95
C HIS A 109 6.80 7.43 -2.72
N ASP A 110 8.00 7.98 -2.64
CA ASP A 110 8.36 8.98 -1.64
C ASP A 110 7.96 10.35 -2.18
N ASP A 111 6.73 10.79 -1.90
CA ASP A 111 6.34 12.19 -2.13
C ASP A 111 6.73 13.01 -0.89
N LEU A 112 8.04 13.30 -0.80
CA LEU A 112 8.70 13.92 0.36
C LEU A 112 8.33 15.39 0.59
N ASN A 113 7.37 15.94 -0.14
CA ASN A 113 7.05 17.37 -0.12
C ASN A 113 6.07 17.79 0.99
N SER A 114 5.93 16.99 2.06
CA SER A 114 4.99 17.23 3.16
C SER A 114 5.71 17.70 4.44
N ASN A 115 5.05 18.55 5.23
CA ASN A 115 5.55 19.01 6.55
C ASN A 115 5.76 17.86 7.57
N ASN A 116 5.44 16.60 7.23
CA ASN A 116 5.55 15.40 8.07
C ASN A 116 6.57 14.36 7.54
N GLU A 117 7.49 14.79 6.68
CA GLU A 117 8.52 13.94 6.03
C GLU A 117 9.24 12.99 7.01
N HIS A 118 9.52 13.45 8.23
CA HIS A 118 10.17 12.63 9.25
C HIS A 118 9.33 11.43 9.70
N ILE A 119 8.03 11.64 9.97
CA ILE A 119 7.12 10.60 10.45
C ILE A 119 6.80 9.61 9.33
N SER A 120 6.52 10.12 8.12
CA SER A 120 6.24 9.27 6.96
C SER A 120 7.44 8.39 6.60
N ASN A 121 8.66 8.94 6.64
CA ASN A 121 9.88 8.17 6.37
C ASN A 121 10.13 7.06 7.41
N ILE A 122 9.88 7.33 8.70
CA ILE A 122 10.04 6.30 9.72
C ILE A 122 8.95 5.23 9.59
N LEU A 123 7.70 5.63 9.36
CA LEU A 123 6.61 4.69 9.11
C LEU A 123 6.92 3.81 7.91
N MET A 124 7.42 4.38 6.81
CA MET A 124 7.85 3.65 5.63
C MET A 124 8.94 2.64 5.95
N LYS A 125 10.04 3.07 6.61
CA LYS A 125 11.13 2.18 7.02
C LYS A 125 10.63 1.02 7.89
N GLN A 126 9.75 1.28 8.86
CA GLN A 126 9.20 0.23 9.73
C GLN A 126 8.26 -0.69 8.95
N PHE A 127 7.42 -0.15 8.08
CA PHE A 127 6.51 -0.93 7.25
C PHE A 127 7.30 -1.90 6.38
N LEU A 128 8.31 -1.44 5.65
CA LEU A 128 9.15 -2.30 4.80
C LEU A 128 9.95 -3.34 5.58
N LYS A 129 10.28 -3.06 6.84
CA LYS A 129 10.97 -4.03 7.72
C LYS A 129 10.08 -5.22 8.05
N TYR A 130 8.78 -4.99 8.25
CA TYR A 130 7.84 -6.02 8.68
C TYR A 130 6.99 -6.60 7.55
N TYR A 131 6.70 -5.81 6.53
CA TYR A 131 5.97 -6.23 5.35
C TYR A 131 6.91 -6.95 4.38
N LYS A 132 6.78 -8.28 4.34
CA LYS A 132 7.47 -9.10 3.34
C LYS A 132 6.52 -9.26 2.15
N SER A 133 6.78 -8.52 1.07
CA SER A 133 6.02 -8.68 -0.17
C SER A 133 6.05 -10.15 -0.60
N PRO A 134 4.90 -10.76 -0.94
CA PRO A 134 4.84 -12.12 -1.46
C PRO A 134 5.38 -12.21 -2.89
N TYR A 135 5.66 -11.07 -3.54
CA TYR A 135 6.11 -10.97 -4.93
C TYR A 135 7.58 -10.59 -5.04
N LEU A 136 8.31 -11.32 -5.89
CA LEU A 136 9.71 -11.01 -6.20
C LEU A 136 9.81 -9.76 -7.08
N VAL A 137 10.32 -8.67 -6.50
CA VAL A 137 10.66 -7.46 -7.26
C VAL A 137 11.97 -7.69 -8.02
N THR A 138 11.89 -7.87 -9.34
CA THR A 138 13.08 -8.03 -10.18
C THR A 138 13.74 -6.67 -10.45
N ASP A 139 15.06 -6.65 -10.61
CA ASP A 139 15.79 -5.41 -10.92
C ASP A 139 15.39 -4.81 -12.29
N VAL A 140 14.89 -5.65 -13.20
CA VAL A 140 14.29 -5.23 -14.48
C VAL A 140 13.03 -4.38 -14.25
N TYR A 141 12.15 -4.81 -13.35
CA TYR A 141 10.93 -4.06 -13.01
C TYR A 141 11.27 -2.72 -12.34
N LYS A 142 12.22 -2.71 -11.38
CA LYS A 142 12.69 -1.47 -10.73
C LYS A 142 13.24 -0.48 -11.75
N LYS A 143 14.05 -0.96 -12.69
CA LYS A 143 14.67 -0.13 -13.72
C LYS A 143 13.63 0.42 -14.72
N PHE A 144 12.62 -0.37 -15.06
CA PHE A 144 11.49 0.11 -15.87
C PHE A 144 10.70 1.21 -15.18
N ILE A 145 10.47 1.14 -13.87
CA ILE A 145 9.76 2.21 -13.14
C ILE A 145 10.59 3.50 -13.08
N LEU A 146 11.90 3.39 -12.85
CA LEU A 146 12.78 4.55 -12.67
C LEU A 146 13.18 5.22 -14.00
N GLU A 147 13.39 4.43 -15.05
CA GLU A 147 13.97 4.88 -16.33
C GLU A 147 13.02 4.69 -17.52
N GLY A 148 11.93 3.93 -17.34
CA GLY A 148 10.96 3.68 -18.39
C GLY A 148 10.23 4.97 -18.71
N LYS A 149 10.29 5.38 -19.98
CA LYS A 149 9.47 6.49 -20.48
C LYS A 149 8.00 6.14 -20.23
N SER A 150 7.32 7.02 -19.49
CA SER A 150 5.87 7.00 -19.38
C SER A 150 5.27 6.90 -20.78
N PHE A 151 4.50 5.84 -21.04
CA PHE A 151 3.62 5.81 -22.20
C PHE A 151 2.37 6.61 -21.83
N ILE A 152 2.51 7.94 -21.87
CA ILE A 152 1.39 8.87 -21.99
C ILE A 152 1.65 9.70 -23.24
#